data_AF-A0A368GJ34-F1
#
_entry.id   AF-A0A368GJ34-F1
#
_cell.length_a   1.000
_cell.length_b   1.000
_cell.length_c   1.000
_cell.angle_alpha   90.00
_cell.angle_beta   90.00
_cell.angle_gamma   90.00
#
_symmetry.space_group_name_H-M   'P 1'
#
loop_
_entity.id
_entity.type
_entity.pdbx_description
1 polymer ?
#
loop_
_entity_poly.entity_id
_entity_poly.type
_entity_poly.pdbx_seq_one_letter_code
_entity_poly.pdbx_strand_id
1 'polypeptide(L)'
;MDTGRCDDTTHGFTISVAVVKKMALGAIQNEDTVRIAAETFADSLRQHQSRGQCDDDLLIFLSADDHVTWTSLGAVTKRYLSDDVVSSVTSNAEQYFTNEDYLNGIRYMVESYTTLLRGEPLNLNSGWHWPIPLWAVIVIGIVLLLLVLAFSAFVTYRCVIYCKGDRRAEYTMGTRM
;
A
#
# COMPACT_ATOMS: atom_id res chain seq x y z
N MET A 1 -15.28 -17.51 -42.19
CA MET A 1 -14.29 -16.42 -42.24
C MET A 1 -14.54 -15.61 -40.98
N ASP A 2 -13.73 -15.85 -39.95
CA ASP A 2 -13.79 -15.06 -38.72
C ASP A 2 -13.44 -13.62 -39.07
N THR A 3 -14.42 -12.74 -38.96
CA THR A 3 -14.16 -11.31 -38.89
C THR A 3 -13.34 -11.12 -37.61
N GLY A 4 -12.03 -10.84 -37.74
CA GLY A 4 -11.05 -10.66 -36.64
C GLY A 4 -11.41 -9.56 -35.65
N ARG A 5 -12.55 -9.71 -35.00
CA ARG A 5 -13.14 -8.84 -34.00
C ARG A 5 -13.23 -9.72 -32.77
N CYS A 6 -12.28 -9.54 -31.86
CA CYS A 6 -12.39 -10.11 -30.53
C CYS A 6 -13.69 -9.59 -29.92
N ASP A 7 -14.64 -10.51 -29.75
CA ASP A 7 -15.89 -10.22 -29.08
C ASP A 7 -15.59 -10.06 -27.58
N ASP A 8 -16.34 -9.20 -26.89
CA ASP A 8 -16.15 -8.95 -25.45
C ASP A 8 -16.68 -10.13 -24.60
N THR A 9 -16.84 -11.31 -25.20
CA THR A 9 -17.26 -12.53 -24.53
C THR A 9 -16.19 -12.97 -23.53
N THR A 10 -16.62 -13.26 -22.31
CA THR A 10 -15.76 -13.49 -21.14
C THR A 10 -14.94 -14.78 -21.26
N HIS A 11 -13.79 -14.70 -21.93
CA HIS A 11 -12.79 -15.79 -21.96
C HIS A 11 -11.85 -15.79 -20.75
N GLY A 12 -12.02 -14.81 -19.85
CA GLY A 12 -11.10 -14.57 -18.73
C GLY A 12 -9.97 -13.64 -19.16
N PHE A 13 -9.09 -13.31 -18.23
CA PHE A 13 -7.86 -12.55 -18.51
C PHE A 13 -6.67 -13.37 -18.06
N THR A 14 -5.56 -13.29 -18.80
CA THR A 14 -4.33 -14.01 -18.46
C THR A 14 -3.28 -13.06 -17.91
N ILE A 15 -2.92 -13.22 -16.64
CA ILE A 15 -1.84 -12.47 -15.99
C ILE A 15 -0.59 -13.34 -15.96
N SER A 16 0.47 -12.86 -16.59
CA SER A 16 1.80 -13.49 -16.57
C SER A 16 2.78 -12.65 -15.79
N VAL A 17 3.70 -13.29 -15.07
CA VAL A 17 4.77 -12.61 -14.33
C VAL A 17 6.11 -13.16 -14.78
N ALA A 18 6.99 -12.28 -15.23
CA ALA A 18 8.36 -12.59 -15.60
C ALA A 18 9.31 -11.87 -14.63
N VAL A 19 10.05 -12.67 -13.85
CA VAL A 19 11.04 -12.17 -12.90
C VAL A 19 12.42 -12.54 -13.41
N VAL A 20 13.29 -11.54 -13.55
CA VAL A 20 14.69 -11.71 -13.91
C VAL A 20 15.58 -11.07 -12.86
N LYS A 21 16.80 -11.59 -12.74
CA LYS A 21 17.78 -11.02 -11.82
C LYS A 21 18.25 -9.64 -12.32
N LYS A 22 18.73 -9.58 -13.57
CA LYS A 22 19.28 -8.38 -14.18
C LYS A 22 19.11 -8.42 -15.69
N MET A 23 18.84 -7.27 -16.31
CA MET A 23 18.81 -7.13 -17.76
C MET A 23 20.22 -6.96 -18.35
N ALA A 24 20.45 -7.59 -19.50
CA ALA A 24 21.68 -7.40 -20.27
C ALA A 24 21.60 -6.08 -21.06
N LEU A 25 21.97 -4.98 -20.42
CA LEU A 25 22.01 -3.65 -21.02
C LEU A 25 23.40 -3.34 -21.59
N GLY A 26 23.44 -2.52 -22.64
CA GLY A 26 24.68 -2.04 -23.24
C GLY A 26 25.52 -1.15 -22.30
N ALA A 27 26.63 -0.62 -22.82
CA ALA A 27 27.61 0.14 -22.03
C ALA A 27 27.09 1.47 -21.43
N ILE A 28 25.95 1.98 -21.89
CA ILE A 28 25.31 3.18 -21.34
C ILE A 28 24.08 2.73 -20.54
N GLN A 29 24.13 2.93 -19.23
CA GLN A 29 23.05 2.60 -18.30
C GLN A 29 22.57 3.89 -17.64
N ASN A 30 21.56 4.50 -18.26
CA ASN A 30 20.76 5.55 -17.65
C ASN A 30 19.40 4.97 -17.24
N GLU A 31 18.75 5.53 -16.24
CA GLU A 31 17.41 5.09 -15.80
C GLU A 31 16.41 5.03 -16.96
N ASP A 32 16.43 6.03 -17.85
CA ASP A 32 15.60 6.04 -19.06
C ASP A 32 15.88 4.86 -20.00
N THR A 33 17.15 4.49 -20.18
CA THR A 33 17.52 3.36 -21.04
C THR A 33 17.12 2.02 -20.42
N VAL A 34 17.20 1.90 -19.09
CA VAL A 34 16.75 0.71 -18.35
C VAL A 34 15.24 0.57 -18.50
N ARG A 35 14.49 1.66 -18.35
CA ARG A 35 13.03 1.69 -18.52
C ARG A 35 12.60 1.32 -19.93
N ILE A 36 13.20 1.92 -20.96
CA ILE A 36 12.90 1.61 -22.37
C ILE A 36 13.23 0.14 -22.69
N ALA A 37 14.32 -0.38 -22.15
CA ALA A 37 14.67 -1.79 -22.32
C ALA A 37 13.68 -2.72 -21.64
N ALA A 38 13.23 -2.39 -20.42
CA ALA A 38 12.21 -3.15 -19.71
C ALA A 38 10.87 -3.15 -20.48
N GLU A 39 10.45 -2.00 -21.00
CA GLU A 39 9.26 -1.85 -21.84
C GLU A 39 9.37 -2.74 -23.09
N THR A 40 10.45 -2.57 -23.86
CA THR A 40 10.68 -3.33 -25.10
C THR A 40 10.73 -4.83 -24.84
N PHE A 41 11.40 -5.25 -23.76
CA PHE A 41 11.52 -6.64 -23.38
C PHE A 41 10.17 -7.23 -22.97
N ALA A 42 9.41 -6.53 -22.13
CA ALA A 42 8.09 -6.96 -21.68
C ALA A 42 7.11 -7.09 -22.86
N ASP A 43 7.07 -6.10 -23.75
CA ASP A 43 6.20 -6.13 -24.93
C ASP A 43 6.58 -7.27 -25.88
N SER A 44 7.87 -7.44 -26.14
CA SER A 44 8.37 -8.53 -26.98
C SER A 44 8.06 -9.90 -26.37
N LEU A 45 8.22 -10.04 -25.05
CA LEU A 45 7.97 -11.29 -24.34
C LEU A 45 6.47 -11.63 -24.32
N ARG A 46 5.59 -10.65 -24.11
CA ARG A 46 4.14 -10.84 -24.17
C ARG A 46 3.72 -11.32 -25.56
N GLN A 47 4.13 -10.59 -26.60
CA GLN A 47 3.80 -10.92 -27.99
C GLN A 47 4.35 -12.29 -28.40
N HIS A 48 5.56 -12.65 -27.95
CA HIS A 48 6.16 -13.93 -28.30
C HIS A 48 5.48 -15.11 -27.59
N GLN A 49 5.06 -14.94 -26.34
CA GLN A 49 4.35 -16.00 -25.63
C GLN A 49 2.89 -16.14 -26.07
N SER A 50 2.27 -15.06 -26.59
CA SER A 50 0.90 -15.04 -27.12
C SER A 50 -0.08 -15.80 -26.22
N ARG A 51 -0.03 -15.56 -24.90
CA ARG A 51 -0.83 -16.32 -23.93
C ARG A 51 -2.29 -15.90 -23.93
N GLY A 52 -2.58 -14.67 -24.37
CA GLY A 52 -3.93 -14.21 -24.63
C GLY A 52 -4.49 -14.85 -25.90
N GLN A 53 -5.79 -15.15 -25.88
CA GLN A 53 -6.53 -15.59 -27.06
C GLN A 53 -6.89 -14.39 -27.95
N CYS A 54 -6.98 -13.19 -27.37
CA CYS A 54 -7.49 -11.99 -28.02
C CYS A 54 -6.80 -10.70 -27.52
N ASP A 55 -5.51 -10.75 -27.19
CA ASP A 55 -4.82 -9.68 -26.46
C ASP A 55 -5.54 -9.30 -25.14
N ASP A 56 -6.13 -10.32 -24.50
CA ASP A 56 -6.72 -10.35 -23.16
C ASP A 56 -5.69 -10.76 -22.10
N ASP A 57 -4.41 -10.65 -22.45
CA ASP A 57 -3.29 -10.91 -21.55
C ASP A 57 -2.62 -9.63 -21.06
N LEU A 58 -1.89 -9.78 -19.96
CA LEU A 58 -0.92 -8.81 -19.49
C LEU A 58 0.30 -9.52 -18.92
N LEU A 59 1.43 -8.85 -19.02
CA LEU A 59 2.71 -9.34 -18.51
C LEU A 59 3.30 -8.31 -17.55
N ILE A 60 3.52 -8.74 -16.31
CA ILE A 60 4.29 -8.01 -15.32
C ILE A 60 5.74 -8.46 -15.43
N PHE A 61 6.63 -7.53 -15.76
CA PHE A 61 8.06 -7.75 -15.83
C PHE A 61 8.75 -7.06 -14.66
N LEU A 62 9.63 -7.79 -13.96
CA LEU A 62 10.42 -7.30 -12.83
C LEU A 62 11.90 -7.69 -13.04
N SER A 63 12.78 -6.69 -12.99
CA SER A 63 14.22 -6.88 -12.86
C SER A 63 14.67 -6.50 -11.44
N ALA A 64 15.14 -7.49 -10.68
CA ALA A 64 15.45 -7.31 -9.26
C ALA A 64 16.65 -6.37 -9.03
N ASP A 65 17.77 -6.61 -9.71
CA ASP A 65 19.02 -5.85 -9.56
C ASP A 65 18.94 -4.46 -10.19
N ASP A 66 18.09 -4.28 -11.22
CA ASP A 66 17.90 -2.97 -11.87
C ASP A 66 16.79 -2.15 -11.21
N HIS A 67 16.07 -2.71 -10.22
CA HIS A 67 14.92 -2.09 -9.54
C HIS A 67 13.86 -1.51 -10.49
N VAL A 68 13.63 -2.17 -11.62
CA VAL A 68 12.64 -1.73 -12.62
C VAL A 68 11.53 -2.75 -12.76
N THR A 69 10.30 -2.24 -12.74
CA THR A 69 9.08 -2.96 -13.09
C THR A 69 8.36 -2.33 -14.26
N TRP A 70 7.87 -3.16 -15.16
CA TRP A 70 7.05 -2.74 -16.28
C TRP A 70 5.87 -3.68 -16.47
N THR A 71 4.72 -3.13 -16.87
CA THR A 71 3.53 -3.94 -17.18
C THR A 71 3.17 -3.73 -18.65
N SER A 72 3.30 -4.80 -19.44
CA SER A 72 2.82 -4.84 -20.83
C SER A 72 1.35 -5.27 -20.85
N LEU A 73 0.51 -4.51 -21.56
CA LEU A 73 -0.92 -4.77 -21.68
C LEU A 73 -1.28 -5.18 -23.11
N GLY A 74 -2.16 -6.18 -23.25
CA GLY A 74 -2.85 -6.45 -24.50
C GLY A 74 -3.91 -5.37 -24.83
N ALA A 75 -4.28 -5.28 -26.10
CA ALA A 75 -5.22 -4.28 -26.62
C ALA A 75 -6.62 -4.37 -25.98
N VAL A 76 -7.10 -5.56 -25.61
CA VAL A 76 -8.38 -5.73 -24.91
C VAL A 76 -8.21 -5.38 -23.44
N THR A 77 -7.15 -5.86 -22.80
CA THR A 77 -6.84 -5.57 -21.40
C THR A 77 -6.70 -4.05 -21.14
N LYS A 78 -6.12 -3.31 -22.08
CA LYS A 78 -5.95 -1.84 -22.01
C LYS A 78 -7.26 -1.06 -21.92
N ARG A 79 -8.40 -1.65 -22.32
CA ARG A 79 -9.73 -1.04 -22.16
C ARG A 79 -10.20 -1.02 -20.70
N TYR A 80 -9.71 -1.97 -19.90
CA TYR A 80 -10.06 -2.11 -18.48
C TYR A 80 -8.96 -1.55 -17.56
N LEU A 81 -7.71 -1.70 -17.97
CA LEU A 81 -6.52 -1.19 -17.29
C LEU A 81 -5.94 -0.03 -18.10
N SER A 82 -6.32 1.21 -17.77
CA SER A 82 -5.70 2.38 -18.38
C SER A 82 -4.26 2.55 -17.92
N ASP A 83 -3.45 3.23 -18.73
CA ASP A 83 -2.04 3.50 -18.42
C ASP A 83 -1.88 4.25 -17.07
N ASP A 84 -2.82 5.13 -16.73
CA ASP A 84 -2.86 5.85 -15.44
C ASP A 84 -3.05 4.92 -14.24
N VAL A 85 -3.92 3.91 -14.39
CA VAL A 85 -4.20 2.94 -13.33
C VAL A 85 -3.00 2.00 -13.16
N VAL A 86 -2.39 1.56 -14.26
CA VAL A 86 -1.17 0.76 -14.23
C VAL A 86 -0.04 1.52 -13.55
N SER A 87 0.16 2.79 -13.90
CA SER A 87 1.15 3.66 -13.27
C SER A 87 0.92 3.79 -11.76
N SER A 88 -0.34 3.99 -11.35
CA SER A 88 -0.71 4.09 -9.93
C SER A 88 -0.46 2.80 -9.14
N VAL A 89 -0.84 1.65 -9.72
CA VAL A 89 -0.58 0.33 -9.10
C VAL A 89 0.93 0.06 -9.01
N THR A 90 1.68 0.42 -10.05
CA THR A 90 3.14 0.23 -10.09
C THR A 90 3.83 1.09 -9.03
N SER A 91 3.46 2.37 -8.92
CA SER A 91 4.01 3.27 -7.90
C SER A 91 3.72 2.80 -6.47
N ASN A 92 2.55 2.23 -6.21
CA ASN A 92 2.27 1.62 -4.92
C ASN A 92 3.09 0.34 -4.69
N ALA A 93 3.32 -0.45 -5.73
CA ALA A 93 4.14 -1.66 -5.66
C ALA A 93 5.63 -1.36 -5.41
N GLU A 94 6.14 -0.22 -5.90
CA GLU A 94 7.53 0.23 -5.70
C GLU A 94 7.91 0.34 -4.22
N GLN A 95 6.96 0.60 -3.32
CA GLN A 95 7.20 0.60 -1.87
C GLN A 95 7.66 -0.77 -1.37
N TYR A 96 7.10 -1.86 -1.92
CA TYR A 96 7.52 -3.21 -1.58
C TYR A 96 8.88 -3.54 -2.20
N PHE A 97 9.12 -3.12 -3.45
CA PHE A 97 10.40 -3.36 -4.13
C PHE A 97 11.57 -2.60 -3.49
N THR A 98 11.32 -1.41 -2.95
CA THR A 98 12.32 -0.64 -2.19
C THR A 98 12.74 -1.34 -0.90
N ASN A 99 11.83 -2.12 -0.30
CA ASN A 99 12.09 -2.92 0.90
C ASN A 99 12.60 -4.34 0.59
N GLU A 100 13.00 -4.61 -0.67
CA GLU A 100 13.40 -5.93 -1.17
C GLU A 100 12.31 -7.01 -1.05
N ASP A 101 11.06 -6.60 -0.83
CA ASP A 101 9.91 -7.49 -0.68
C ASP A 101 9.20 -7.71 -2.02
N TYR A 102 9.91 -8.34 -2.95
CA TYR A 102 9.41 -8.58 -4.30
C TYR A 102 8.16 -9.46 -4.34
N LEU A 103 8.04 -10.42 -3.42
CA LEU A 103 6.89 -11.32 -3.38
C LEU A 103 5.61 -10.57 -3.05
N ASN A 104 5.62 -9.72 -2.01
CA ASN A 104 4.44 -8.95 -1.64
C ASN A 104 4.14 -7.85 -2.66
N GLY A 105 5.17 -7.24 -3.28
CA GLY A 105 4.98 -6.29 -4.37
C GLY A 105 4.28 -6.91 -5.58
N ILE A 106 4.74 -8.09 -6.05
CA ILE A 106 4.10 -8.81 -7.16
C ILE A 106 2.68 -9.25 -6.77
N ARG A 107 2.49 -9.80 -5.56
CA ARG A 107 1.17 -10.20 -5.08
C ARG A 107 0.20 -9.02 -5.10
N TYR A 108 0.63 -7.87 -4.60
CA TYR A 108 -0.15 -6.63 -4.62
C TYR A 108 -0.54 -6.23 -6.04
N MET A 109 0.38 -6.26 -7.00
CA MET A 109 0.07 -5.94 -8.41
C MET A 109 -0.94 -6.92 -9.00
N VAL A 110 -0.75 -8.22 -8.81
CA VAL A 110 -1.64 -9.27 -9.34
C VAL A 110 -3.04 -9.16 -8.74
N GLU A 111 -3.16 -9.00 -7.42
CA GLU A 111 -4.44 -8.81 -6.74
C GLU A 111 -5.13 -7.52 -7.19
N SER A 112 -4.36 -6.45 -7.37
CA SER A 112 -4.88 -5.17 -7.83
C SER A 112 -5.43 -5.27 -9.25
N TYR A 113 -4.67 -5.83 -10.19
CA TYR A 113 -5.16 -6.03 -11.55
C TYR A 113 -6.35 -6.99 -11.59
N THR A 114 -6.35 -8.05 -10.80
CA THR A 114 -7.49 -8.97 -10.71
C THR A 114 -8.76 -8.27 -10.26
N THR A 115 -8.66 -7.39 -9.26
CA THR A 115 -9.78 -6.60 -8.74
C THR A 115 -10.33 -5.64 -9.81
N LEU A 116 -9.44 -4.95 -10.54
CA LEU A 116 -9.82 -4.04 -11.63
C LEU A 116 -10.49 -4.79 -12.80
N LEU A 117 -9.94 -5.94 -13.18
CA LEU A 117 -10.47 -6.76 -14.27
C LEU A 117 -11.83 -7.39 -13.93
N ARG A 118 -12.16 -7.51 -12.64
CA ARG A 118 -13.51 -7.88 -12.17
C ARG A 118 -14.51 -6.72 -12.20
N GLY A 119 -14.04 -5.49 -12.47
CA GLY A 119 -14.87 -4.28 -12.43
C GLY A 119 -15.12 -3.76 -11.02
N GLU A 120 -14.37 -4.23 -10.02
CA GLU A 120 -14.47 -3.74 -8.65
C GLU A 120 -13.67 -2.44 -8.48
N PRO A 121 -14.18 -1.45 -7.73
CA PRO A 121 -13.47 -0.20 -7.52
C PRO A 121 -12.22 -0.43 -6.68
N LEU A 122 -11.06 -0.03 -7.20
CA LEU A 122 -9.82 -0.18 -6.48
C LEU A 122 -9.55 1.05 -5.62
N ASN A 123 -9.55 0.85 -4.29
CA ASN A 123 -9.19 1.88 -3.34
C ASN A 123 -7.66 2.04 -3.30
N LEU A 124 -7.13 2.73 -4.31
CA LEU A 124 -5.73 3.15 -4.39
C LEU A 124 -5.35 4.18 -3.31
N ASN A 125 -6.35 4.72 -2.58
CA ASN A 125 -6.17 5.65 -1.47
C ASN A 125 -5.70 4.98 -0.15
N SER A 126 -5.12 3.79 -0.21
CA SER A 126 -4.65 3.02 0.95
C SER A 126 -3.12 3.12 1.15
N GLY A 127 -2.49 4.17 0.63
CA GLY A 127 -1.05 4.43 0.77
C GLY A 127 -0.57 4.82 2.17
N TRP A 128 -1.42 4.73 3.20
CA TRP A 128 -0.99 4.94 4.59
C TRP A 128 -1.64 3.92 5.53
N HIS A 129 -1.03 2.74 5.57
CA HIS A 129 -1.28 1.77 6.63
C HIS A 129 -0.57 2.33 7.87
N TRP A 130 -1.33 2.83 8.85
CA TRP A 130 -0.76 3.17 10.16
C TRP A 130 0.03 1.95 10.65
N PRO A 131 1.32 2.09 11.02
CA PRO A 131 2.14 0.96 11.48
C PRO A 131 1.62 0.36 12.79
N ILE A 132 0.65 1.03 13.41
CA ILE A 132 0.03 0.61 14.66
C ILE A 132 -1.39 0.10 14.34
N PRO A 133 -1.69 -1.17 14.63
CA PRO A 133 -3.02 -1.71 14.39
C PRO A 133 -4.06 -0.96 15.25
N LEU A 134 -5.30 -0.81 14.74
CA LEU A 134 -6.35 0.00 15.38
C LEU A 134 -6.60 -0.36 16.85
N TRP A 135 -6.46 -1.64 17.22
CA TRP A 135 -6.59 -2.08 18.60
C TRP A 135 -5.54 -1.44 19.53
N ALA A 136 -4.31 -1.21 19.06
CA ALA A 136 -3.24 -0.62 19.85
C ALA A 136 -3.47 0.88 20.08
N VAL A 137 -4.05 1.60 19.11
CA VAL A 137 -4.43 3.01 19.28
C VAL A 137 -5.53 3.15 20.35
N ILE A 138 -6.52 2.26 20.32
CA ILE A 138 -7.60 2.22 21.31
C ILE A 138 -7.03 1.95 22.72
N VAL A 139 -6.10 0.99 22.85
CA VAL A 139 -5.47 0.65 24.12
C VAL A 139 -4.66 1.84 24.67
N ILE A 140 -3.85 2.50 23.84
CA ILE A 140 -3.07 3.68 24.25
C ILE A 140 -4.00 4.81 24.73
N GLY A 141 -5.10 5.04 24.02
CA GLY A 141 -6.10 6.05 24.40
C GLY A 141 -6.72 5.78 25.76
N ILE A 142 -7.10 4.52 26.05
CA ILE A 142 -7.67 4.13 27.35
C ILE A 142 -6.64 4.31 28.48
N VAL A 143 -5.39 3.90 28.27
CA VAL A 143 -4.33 4.02 29.27
C VAL A 143 -4.06 5.49 29.62
N LEU A 144 -3.99 6.36 28.61
CA LEU A 144 -3.83 7.81 28.83
C LEU A 144 -5.01 8.41 29.60
N LEU A 145 -6.24 8.00 29.26
CA LEU A 145 -7.44 8.48 29.95
C LEU A 145 -7.45 8.06 31.42
N LEU A 146 -7.08 6.81 31.73
CA LEU A 146 -6.95 6.34 33.11
C LEU A 146 -5.85 7.09 33.88
N LEU A 147 -4.72 7.40 33.24
CA LEU A 147 -3.65 8.20 33.84
C LEU A 147 -4.13 9.62 34.19
N VAL A 148 -4.87 10.28 33.30
CA VAL A 148 -5.43 11.62 33.55
C VAL A 148 -6.47 11.59 34.68
N LEU A 149 -7.32 10.56 34.72
CA LEU A 149 -8.28 10.38 35.82
C LEU A 149 -7.57 10.14 37.16
N ALA A 150 -6.55 9.29 37.19
CA ALA A 150 -5.75 9.05 38.39
C ALA A 150 -5.02 10.32 38.85
N PHE A 151 -4.46 11.09 37.92
CA PHE A 151 -3.77 12.34 38.22
C PHE A 151 -4.73 13.41 38.76
N SER A 152 -5.90 13.58 38.16
CA SER A 152 -6.92 14.52 38.65
C SER A 152 -7.47 14.12 40.03
N ALA A 153 -7.69 12.83 40.28
CA ALA A 153 -8.04 12.30 41.59
C ALA A 153 -6.92 12.56 42.63
N PHE A 154 -5.66 12.42 42.24
CA PHE A 154 -4.52 12.70 43.10
C PHE A 154 -4.40 14.19 43.46
N VAL A 155 -4.57 15.09 42.48
CA VAL A 155 -4.55 16.53 42.69
C VAL A 155 -5.70 16.96 43.60
N THR A 156 -6.93 16.51 43.33
CA THR A 156 -8.09 16.81 44.18
C THR A 156 -7.91 16.29 45.61
N TYR A 157 -7.39 15.07 45.79
CA TYR A 157 -7.06 14.52 47.09
C TYR A 157 -6.04 15.38 47.86
N ARG A 158 -4.97 15.81 47.19
CA ARG A 158 -3.95 16.69 47.78
C ARG A 158 -4.51 18.07 48.13
N CYS A 159 -5.33 18.67 47.28
CA CYS A 159 -6.02 19.94 47.55
C CYS A 159 -6.93 19.82 48.78
N VAL A 160 -7.73 18.74 48.91
CA VAL A 160 -8.61 18.54 50.06
C VAL A 160 -7.83 18.38 51.37
N ILE A 161 -6.72 17.64 51.36
CA ILE A 161 -5.87 17.49 52.56
C ILE A 161 -5.24 18.82 52.95
N TYR A 162 -4.72 19.57 51.98
CA TYR A 162 -4.10 20.87 52.24
C TYR A 162 -5.13 21.86 52.80
N CYS A 163 -6.33 21.95 52.20
CA CYS A 163 -7.41 22.80 52.70
C CYS A 163 -7.99 22.36 54.05
N LYS A 164 -7.93 21.06 54.41
CA LYS A 164 -8.31 20.59 55.76
C LYS A 164 -7.23 20.84 56.82
N GLY A 165 -5.96 20.97 56.42
CA GLY A 165 -4.84 21.28 57.32
C GLY A 165 -4.99 22.64 57.99
N ASP A 166 -5.33 23.67 57.21
CA ASP A 166 -5.50 25.04 57.74
C ASP A 166 -6.70 25.18 58.69
N ARG A 167 -7.80 24.45 58.45
CA ARG A 167 -8.99 24.52 59.32
C ARG A 167 -8.78 23.97 60.73
N ARG A 168 -7.73 23.20 61.00
CA ARG A 168 -7.41 22.77 62.37
C ARG A 168 -6.67 23.83 63.19
N ALA A 169 -6.10 24.86 62.54
CA ALA A 169 -5.39 25.93 63.24
C ALA A 169 -6.32 27.01 63.81
N GLU A 170 -7.61 27.02 63.44
CA GLU A 170 -8.56 28.08 63.83
C GLU A 170 -9.36 27.81 65.12
N TYR A 171 -9.18 26.66 65.77
CA TYR A 171 -9.95 26.28 66.97
C TYR A 171 -9.11 26.19 68.25
N THR A 172 -8.18 27.13 68.47
CA THR A 172 -7.54 27.28 69.79
C THR A 172 -7.20 28.73 70.12
N MET A 173 -8.20 29.61 70.24
CA MET A 173 -8.08 30.81 71.08
C MET A 173 -9.41 31.09 71.79
N GLY A 174 -9.79 30.18 72.69
CA GLY A 174 -10.59 30.54 73.84
C GLY A 174 -9.66 30.94 74.98
N THR A 175 -9.43 32.24 75.15
CA THR A 175 -8.83 32.76 76.39
C THR A 175 -9.77 33.80 76.98
N ARG A 176 -10.34 33.41 78.11
CA ARG A 176 -10.92 34.26 79.14
C ARG A 176 -10.01 35.49 79.38
N MET A 177 -10.61 36.68 79.38
CA MET A 177 -10.73 37.55 80.56
C MET A 177 -11.78 38.62 80.27
#